data_AF-A0A024EL69-F1
#
_entry.id   AF-A0A024EL69-F1
#
_cell.length_a   1.000
_cell.length_b   1.000
_cell.length_c   1.000
_cell.angle_alpha   90.00
_cell.angle_beta   90.00
_cell.angle_gamma   90.00
#
_symmetry.space_group_name_H-M   'P 1'
#
loop_
_entity.id
_entity.type
_entity.pdbx_description
1 polymer ?
#
loop_
_entity_poly.entity_id
_entity_poly.type
_entity_poly.pdbx_seq_one_letter_code
_entity_poly.pdbx_strand_id
1 'polypeptide(L)'
;MTNTPLSSTEQSKLLIFVLLLLPSLFFIVGLIPAIFLIFGLVMMKKNSDFSHIETAARIYKGYVYIALIGCGLFALYFATTLGASDRWVRQTEEFILSTALAGIALLYIILLNVLFLSPLRSHAQWVEANGIFSGKAKTVPDTNDVDIIKGERLRTFSVADELIKWAKLKEDGHITEQEFNDARKKLLQ
;
A
#
# COMPACT_ATOMS: atom_id res chain seq x y z
N MET A 1 -4.99 0.26 -22.54
CA MET A 1 -4.10 0.18 -21.36
C MET A 1 -2.77 0.71 -21.79
N THR A 2 -2.29 1.78 -21.14
CA THR A 2 -1.00 2.40 -21.46
C THR A 2 0.02 1.98 -20.41
N ASN A 3 1.21 1.56 -20.84
CA ASN A 3 2.33 1.29 -19.94
C ASN A 3 3.06 2.60 -19.60
N THR A 4 2.34 3.52 -18.97
CA THR A 4 2.82 4.85 -18.61
C THR A 4 2.56 5.13 -17.13
N PRO A 5 3.39 5.95 -16.47
CA PRO A 5 3.10 6.39 -15.11
C PRO A 5 1.83 7.22 -15.05
N LEU A 6 1.16 7.19 -13.90
CA LEU A 6 0.03 8.08 -13.63
C LEU A 6 0.50 9.53 -13.68
N SER A 7 -0.26 10.37 -14.37
CA SER A 7 -0.05 11.81 -14.38
C SER A 7 -0.32 12.43 -13.00
N SER A 8 0.19 13.63 -12.73
CA SER A 8 -0.09 14.34 -11.48
C SER A 8 -1.59 14.54 -11.24
N THR A 9 -2.36 14.81 -12.30
CA THR A 9 -3.83 14.94 -12.22
C THR A 9 -4.50 13.65 -11.78
N GLU A 10 -4.03 12.50 -12.26
CA GLU A 10 -4.58 11.20 -11.87
C GLU A 10 -4.21 10.80 -10.45
N GLN A 11 -2.98 11.09 -10.03
CA GLN A 11 -2.57 10.92 -8.64
C GLN A 11 -3.41 11.82 -7.71
N SER A 12 -3.71 13.06 -8.11
CA SER A 12 -4.62 13.93 -7.36
C SER A 12 -6.03 13.36 -7.24
N LYS A 13 -6.57 12.71 -8.29
CA LYS A 13 -7.88 12.04 -8.20
C LYS A 13 -7.87 10.96 -7.12
N LEU A 14 -6.82 10.14 -7.04
CA LEU A 14 -6.67 9.13 -6.00
C LEU A 14 -6.60 9.75 -4.60
N LEU A 15 -5.86 10.84 -4.43
CA LEU A 15 -5.77 11.56 -3.16
C LEU A 15 -7.12 12.15 -2.74
N ILE A 16 -7.84 12.78 -3.68
CA ILE A 16 -9.18 13.33 -3.42
C ILE A 16 -10.14 12.21 -3.05
N PHE A 17 -10.07 11.06 -3.69
CA PHE A 17 -10.88 9.89 -3.31
C PHE A 17 -10.62 9.47 -1.86
N VAL A 18 -9.36 9.34 -1.45
CA VAL A 18 -9.01 8.98 -0.06
C VAL A 18 -9.53 10.03 0.91
N LEU A 19 -9.36 11.32 0.61
CA LEU A 19 -9.86 12.42 1.44
C LEU A 19 -11.38 12.37 1.62
N LEU A 20 -12.12 12.13 0.52
CA LEU A 20 -13.57 12.02 0.54
C LEU A 20 -14.06 10.74 1.23
N LEU A 21 -13.23 9.70 1.34
CA LEU A 21 -13.55 8.47 2.06
C LEU A 21 -13.43 8.64 3.59
N LEU A 22 -12.56 9.53 4.08
CA LEU A 22 -12.27 9.67 5.52
C LEU A 22 -13.52 9.90 6.40
N PRO A 23 -14.49 10.76 6.03
CA PRO A 23 -15.69 10.95 6.86
C PRO A 23 -16.47 9.66 7.07
N SER A 24 -16.51 8.76 6.08
CA SER A 24 -17.22 7.48 6.21
C SER A 24 -16.58 6.54 7.24
N LEU A 25 -15.29 6.71 7.55
CA LEU A 25 -14.58 5.93 8.56
C LEU A 25 -15.03 6.32 9.98
N PHE A 26 -15.32 7.60 10.21
CA PHE A 26 -15.79 8.09 11.50
C PHE A 26 -17.11 7.43 11.92
N PHE A 27 -18.00 7.18 10.95
CA PHE A 27 -19.26 6.49 11.18
C PHE A 27 -19.15 4.96 11.20
N ILE A 28 -17.94 4.39 11.11
CA ILE A 28 -17.60 2.94 11.11
C ILE A 28 -18.15 2.17 9.88
N VAL A 29 -19.25 2.61 9.28
CA VAL A 29 -19.85 2.00 8.08
C VAL A 29 -18.86 1.96 6.91
N GLY A 30 -17.98 2.95 6.81
CA GLY A 30 -16.93 3.02 5.78
C GLY A 30 -15.68 2.18 6.05
N LEU A 31 -15.51 1.63 7.27
CA LEU A 31 -14.30 0.92 7.65
C LEU A 31 -14.13 -0.38 6.85
N ILE A 32 -15.18 -1.20 6.78
CA ILE A 32 -15.19 -2.45 6.03
C ILE A 32 -14.81 -2.24 4.55
N PRO A 33 -15.50 -1.35 3.80
CA PRO A 33 -15.16 -1.11 2.40
C PRO A 33 -13.75 -0.53 2.22
N ALA A 34 -13.27 0.34 3.12
CA ALA A 34 -11.91 0.86 3.07
C ALA A 34 -10.85 -0.24 3.27
N ILE A 35 -11.07 -1.18 4.20
CA ILE A 35 -10.19 -2.32 4.43
C ILE A 35 -10.07 -3.17 3.16
N PHE A 36 -11.19 -3.43 2.46
CA PHE A 36 -11.14 -4.18 1.21
C PHE A 36 -10.29 -3.49 0.14
N LEU A 37 -10.40 -2.17 0.00
CA LEU A 37 -9.56 -1.42 -0.94
C LEU A 37 -8.07 -1.48 -0.57
N ILE A 38 -7.74 -1.28 0.71
CA ILE A 38 -6.36 -1.40 1.21
C ILE A 38 -5.82 -2.81 0.94
N PHE A 39 -6.62 -3.84 1.23
CA PHE A 39 -6.25 -5.23 0.97
C PHE A 39 -5.99 -5.48 -0.53
N GLY A 40 -6.86 -4.98 -1.41
CA GLY A 40 -6.67 -5.05 -2.85
C GLY A 40 -5.37 -4.40 -3.32
N LEU A 41 -5.02 -3.23 -2.76
CA LEU A 41 -3.78 -2.53 -3.05
C LEU A 41 -2.54 -3.31 -2.59
N VAL A 42 -2.58 -3.86 -1.37
CA VAL A 42 -1.49 -4.65 -0.80
C VAL A 42 -1.29 -5.94 -1.59
N MET A 43 -2.37 -6.65 -1.91
CA MET A 43 -2.31 -7.91 -2.67
C MET A 43 -1.87 -7.68 -4.12
N MET A 44 -2.32 -6.61 -4.77
CA MET A 44 -1.80 -6.23 -6.09
C MET A 44 -0.30 -5.99 -6.04
N LYS A 45 0.20 -5.24 -5.05
CA LYS A 45 1.64 -4.97 -4.91
C LYS A 45 2.45 -6.25 -4.63
N LYS A 46 1.88 -7.20 -3.88
CA LYS A 46 2.54 -8.46 -3.52
C LYS A 46 2.62 -9.43 -4.70
N ASN A 47 1.53 -9.55 -5.46
CA ASN A 47 1.37 -10.55 -6.50
C ASN A 47 1.63 -10.00 -7.91
N SER A 48 1.86 -8.69 -8.05
CA SER A 48 1.93 -7.99 -9.33
C SER A 48 0.75 -8.38 -10.22
N ASP A 49 -0.48 -8.31 -9.67
CA ASP A 49 -1.70 -8.59 -10.42
C ASP A 49 -2.78 -7.55 -10.11
N PHE A 50 -3.19 -6.82 -11.15
CA PHE A 50 -4.21 -5.79 -11.07
C PHE A 50 -5.60 -6.34 -10.72
N SER A 51 -5.86 -7.64 -10.95
CA SER A 51 -7.15 -8.29 -10.67
C SER A 51 -7.58 -8.16 -9.19
N HIS A 52 -6.61 -8.04 -8.27
CA HIS A 52 -6.87 -7.80 -6.86
C HIS A 52 -7.52 -6.44 -6.59
N ILE A 53 -7.14 -5.40 -7.33
CA ILE A 53 -7.78 -4.07 -7.24
C ILE A 53 -9.21 -4.14 -7.77
N GLU A 54 -9.41 -4.82 -8.91
CA GLU A 54 -10.75 -4.95 -9.49
C GLU A 54 -11.70 -5.74 -8.59
N THR A 55 -11.19 -6.81 -7.97
CA THR A 55 -11.94 -7.63 -7.04
C THR A 55 -12.29 -6.85 -5.78
N ALA A 56 -11.32 -6.13 -5.19
CA ALA A 56 -11.57 -5.27 -4.04
C ALA A 56 -12.62 -4.19 -4.35
N ALA A 57 -12.55 -3.56 -5.51
CA ALA A 57 -13.53 -2.56 -5.93
C ALA A 57 -14.92 -3.15 -6.23
N ARG A 58 -14.98 -4.40 -6.70
CA ARG A 58 -16.25 -5.13 -6.87
C ARG A 58 -16.89 -5.42 -5.52
N ILE A 59 -16.12 -5.89 -4.54
CA ILE A 59 -16.59 -6.14 -3.17
C ILE A 59 -17.03 -4.83 -2.52
N TYR A 60 -16.24 -3.76 -2.64
CA TYR A 60 -16.62 -2.41 -2.19
C TYR A 60 -17.99 -2.02 -2.75
N LYS A 61 -18.18 -2.14 -4.08
CA LYS A 61 -19.46 -1.79 -4.71
C LYS A 61 -20.59 -2.66 -4.20
N GLY A 62 -20.38 -3.97 -4.06
CA GLY A 62 -21.37 -4.88 -3.48
C GLY A 62 -21.82 -4.44 -2.09
N TYR A 63 -20.87 -4.09 -1.22
CA TYR A 63 -21.16 -3.57 0.12
C TYR A 63 -21.97 -2.26 0.07
N VAL A 64 -21.56 -1.30 -0.77
CA VAL A 64 -22.29 -0.02 -0.92
C VAL A 64 -23.67 -0.22 -1.55
N TYR A 65 -23.84 -1.17 -2.47
CA TYR A 65 -25.15 -1.52 -3.03
C TYR A 65 -26.09 -2.12 -1.98
N ILE A 66 -25.60 -2.94 -1.05
CA ILE A 66 -26.41 -3.44 0.07
C ILE A 66 -26.89 -2.27 0.93
N ALA A 67 -26.01 -1.33 1.27
CA ALA A 67 -26.38 -0.13 2.01
C ALA A 67 -27.40 0.74 1.24
N LEU A 68 -27.21 0.90 -0.07
CA LEU A 68 -28.13 1.63 -0.95
C LEU A 68 -29.51 0.99 -0.98
N ILE A 69 -29.59 -0.34 -1.15
CA ILE A 69 -30.87 -1.07 -1.15
C ILE A 69 -31.54 -0.93 0.21
N GLY A 70 -30.81 -1.10 1.31
CA GLY A 70 -31.35 -0.92 2.66
C GLY A 70 -31.92 0.48 2.86
N CYS A 71 -31.15 1.53 2.57
CA CYS A 71 -31.60 2.92 2.69
C CYS A 71 -32.78 3.22 1.75
N GLY A 72 -32.77 2.67 0.54
CA GLY A 72 -33.86 2.81 -0.42
C GLY A 72 -35.16 2.17 0.07
N LEU A 73 -35.09 0.96 0.65
CA LEU A 73 -36.26 0.30 1.24
C LEU A 73 -36.81 1.08 2.44
N PHE A 74 -35.94 1.60 3.31
CA PHE A 74 -36.36 2.48 4.40
C PHE A 74 -37.02 3.76 3.87
N ALA A 75 -36.44 4.41 2.85
CA ALA A 75 -37.03 5.59 2.24
C ALA A 75 -38.41 5.30 1.65
N LEU A 76 -38.57 4.18 0.93
CA LEU A 76 -39.87 3.76 0.40
C LEU A 76 -40.89 3.48 1.51
N TYR A 77 -40.47 2.85 2.60
CA TYR A 77 -41.34 2.62 3.76
C TYR A 77 -41.81 3.94 4.38
N PHE A 78 -40.89 4.85 4.69
CA PHE A 78 -41.22 6.15 5.29
C PHE A 78 -42.04 7.02 4.34
N ALA A 79 -41.84 6.90 3.02
CA ALA A 79 -42.64 7.60 2.02
C ALA A 79 -44.14 7.29 2.14
N THR A 80 -44.52 6.08 2.56
CA THR A 80 -45.94 5.71 2.76
C THR A 80 -46.63 6.55 3.84
N THR A 81 -45.87 7.13 4.76
CA THR A 81 -46.40 7.92 5.88
C THR A 81 -46.51 9.41 5.58
N LEU A 82 -46.00 9.90 4.44
CA LEU A 82 -45.95 11.33 4.10
C LEU A 82 -47.33 11.98 3.97
N GLY A 83 -48.36 11.20 3.63
CA GLY A 83 -49.75 11.66 3.53
C GLY A 83 -50.53 11.63 4.85
N ALA A 84 -49.92 11.19 5.95
CA ALA A 84 -50.61 11.08 7.23
C ALA A 84 -51.00 12.46 7.79
N SER A 85 -52.27 12.62 8.18
CA SER A 85 -52.78 13.86 8.78
C SER A 85 -52.18 14.11 10.17
N ASP A 86 -51.99 13.04 10.95
CA ASP A 86 -51.36 13.11 12.26
C ASP A 86 -49.84 13.22 12.15
N ARG A 87 -49.28 14.21 12.86
CA ARG A 87 -47.83 14.47 12.90
C ARG A 87 -47.07 13.30 13.55
N TRP A 88 -47.67 12.62 14.54
CA TRP A 88 -47.02 11.50 15.23
C TRP A 88 -46.84 10.27 14.34
N VAL A 89 -47.64 10.15 13.28
CA VAL A 89 -47.57 9.05 12.30
C VAL A 89 -46.66 9.40 11.12
N ARG A 90 -46.42 10.70 10.88
CA ARG A 90 -45.68 11.20 9.73
C ARG A 90 -44.17 11.13 9.97
N GLN A 91 -43.49 10.23 9.25
CA GLN A 91 -42.04 9.98 9.38
C GLN A 91 -41.24 10.73 8.30
N THR A 92 -41.47 12.05 8.20
CA THR A 92 -40.82 12.89 7.18
C THR A 92 -39.31 13.02 7.39
N GLU A 93 -38.86 13.12 8.64
CA GLU A 93 -37.43 13.29 8.95
C GLU A 93 -36.65 12.02 8.59
N GLU A 94 -37.20 10.85 8.91
CA GLU A 94 -36.64 9.54 8.59
C GLU A 94 -36.63 9.30 7.07
N PHE A 95 -37.67 9.74 6.37
CA PHE A 95 -37.69 9.73 4.90
C PHE A 95 -36.55 10.57 4.31
N ILE A 96 -36.37 11.81 4.78
CA ILE A 96 -35.30 12.69 4.30
C ILE A 96 -33.92 12.09 4.60
N LEU A 97 -33.73 11.57 5.82
CA LEU A 97 -32.45 10.97 6.24
C LEU A 97 -32.11 9.73 5.40
N SER A 98 -33.05 8.79 5.25
CA SER A 98 -32.84 7.57 4.45
C SER A 98 -32.59 7.88 2.97
N THR A 99 -33.28 8.87 2.42
CA THR A 99 -33.05 9.37 1.05
C THR A 99 -31.67 10.00 0.90
N ALA A 100 -31.25 10.83 1.86
CA ALA A 100 -29.91 11.43 1.86
C ALA A 100 -28.81 10.37 1.94
N LEU A 101 -28.97 9.36 2.81
CA LEU A 101 -28.02 8.25 2.94
C LEU A 101 -27.94 7.41 1.65
N ALA A 102 -29.07 7.16 0.97
CA ALA A 102 -29.09 6.52 -0.34
C ALA A 102 -28.33 7.36 -1.39
N GLY A 103 -28.54 8.68 -1.40
CA GLY A 103 -27.80 9.61 -2.28
C GLY A 103 -26.29 9.58 -2.02
N ILE A 104 -25.88 9.55 -0.75
CA ILE A 104 -24.47 9.43 -0.35
C ILE A 104 -23.87 8.09 -0.83
N ALA A 105 -24.61 6.98 -0.70
CA ALA A 105 -24.16 5.68 -1.19
C ALA A 105 -23.94 5.68 -2.72
N LEU A 106 -24.87 6.27 -3.48
CA LEU A 106 -24.70 6.46 -4.93
C LEU A 106 -23.47 7.30 -5.26
N LEU A 107 -23.27 8.41 -4.54
CA LEU A 107 -22.10 9.27 -4.71
C LEU A 107 -20.80 8.48 -4.52
N TYR A 108 -20.69 7.65 -3.47
CA TYR A 108 -19.50 6.84 -3.24
C TYR A 108 -19.21 5.83 -4.35
N ILE A 109 -20.25 5.25 -4.97
CA ILE A 109 -20.07 4.39 -6.14
C ILE A 109 -19.48 5.19 -7.31
N ILE A 110 -19.96 6.41 -7.54
CA ILE A 110 -19.44 7.29 -8.60
C ILE A 110 -17.98 7.67 -8.30
N LEU A 111 -17.70 8.11 -7.08
CA LEU A 111 -16.35 8.49 -6.65
C LEU A 111 -15.37 7.33 -6.80
N LEU A 112 -15.74 6.11 -6.41
CA LEU A 112 -14.91 4.93 -6.63
C LEU A 112 -14.61 4.72 -8.11
N ASN A 113 -15.62 4.75 -8.99
CA ASN A 113 -15.39 4.47 -10.41
C ASN A 113 -14.55 5.57 -11.08
N VAL A 114 -14.84 6.85 -10.79
CA VAL A 114 -14.23 7.99 -11.48
C VAL A 114 -12.88 8.38 -10.90
N LEU A 115 -12.76 8.43 -9.57
CA LEU A 115 -11.56 8.95 -8.91
C LEU A 115 -10.55 7.87 -8.55
N PHE A 116 -11.01 6.66 -8.21
CA PHE A 116 -10.11 5.57 -7.83
C PHE A 116 -9.83 4.63 -9.00
N LEU A 117 -10.87 4.08 -9.59
CA LEU A 117 -10.74 2.90 -10.44
C LEU A 117 -10.42 3.26 -11.89
N SER A 118 -10.98 4.34 -12.44
CA SER A 118 -10.70 4.80 -13.80
C SER A 118 -9.21 5.15 -14.00
N PRO A 119 -8.55 5.92 -13.12
CA PRO A 119 -7.11 6.20 -13.28
C PRO A 119 -6.26 4.94 -13.19
N LEU A 120 -6.56 4.06 -12.22
CA LEU A 120 -5.81 2.82 -12.01
C LEU A 120 -5.96 1.83 -13.17
N ARG A 121 -7.18 1.67 -13.73
CA ARG A 121 -7.41 0.80 -14.90
C ARG A 121 -6.71 1.30 -16.16
N SER A 122 -6.68 2.61 -16.36
CA SER A 122 -6.05 3.21 -17.55
C SER A 122 -4.55 2.89 -17.59
N HIS A 123 -3.94 2.83 -16.41
CA HIS A 123 -2.52 2.60 -16.17
C HIS A 123 -2.21 1.23 -15.54
N ALA A 124 -3.08 0.23 -15.73
CA ALA A 124 -3.00 -1.05 -15.03
C ALA A 124 -1.63 -1.74 -15.18
N GLN A 125 -1.11 -1.82 -16.42
CA GLN A 125 0.20 -2.43 -16.71
C GLN A 125 1.36 -1.75 -15.96
N TRP A 126 1.35 -0.42 -15.89
CA TRP A 126 2.37 0.32 -15.15
C TRP A 126 2.25 0.10 -13.65
N VAL A 127 1.02 0.19 -13.13
CA VAL A 127 0.71 0.02 -11.70
C VAL A 127 1.13 -1.36 -11.21
N GLU A 128 0.93 -2.39 -12.02
CA GLU A 128 1.28 -3.78 -11.74
C GLU A 128 2.80 -3.99 -11.62
N ALA A 129 3.57 -3.41 -12.55
CA ALA A 129 5.03 -3.59 -12.59
C ALA A 129 5.77 -2.66 -11.60
N ASN A 130 5.31 -1.41 -11.45
CA ASN A 130 6.06 -0.34 -10.81
C ASN A 130 5.38 0.19 -9.54
N GLY A 131 4.06 0.06 -9.41
CA GLY A 131 3.26 0.63 -8.34
C GLY A 131 2.61 1.97 -8.69
N ILE A 132 1.66 2.40 -7.84
CA ILE A 132 0.71 3.51 -8.11
C ILE A 132 1.37 4.89 -8.13
N PHE A 133 2.39 5.12 -7.28
CA PHE A 133 3.06 6.42 -7.13
C PHE A 133 4.47 6.44 -7.74
N SER A 134 4.81 5.42 -8.53
CA SER A 134 6.13 5.32 -9.15
C SER A 134 6.17 6.16 -10.41
N GLY A 135 6.94 7.25 -10.37
CA GLY A 135 7.21 8.10 -11.55
C GLY A 135 8.33 7.59 -12.44
N LYS A 136 9.04 6.54 -12.02
CA LYS A 136 10.10 5.87 -12.77
C LYS A 136 9.82 4.37 -12.79
N ALA A 137 10.23 3.71 -13.87
CA ALA A 137 10.17 2.26 -13.93
C ALA A 137 11.04 1.69 -12.81
N LYS A 138 10.58 0.62 -12.17
CA LYS A 138 11.34 -0.11 -11.17
C LYS A 138 12.56 -0.67 -11.89
N THR A 139 13.74 -0.14 -11.57
CA THR A 139 14.98 -0.73 -12.00
C THR A 139 15.01 -2.12 -11.39
N VAL A 140 14.81 -3.15 -12.20
CA VAL A 140 15.26 -4.49 -11.83
C VAL A 140 16.75 -4.30 -11.59
N PRO A 141 17.27 -4.45 -10.36
CA PRO A 141 18.71 -4.51 -10.20
C PRO A 141 19.12 -5.63 -11.13
N ASP A 142 19.99 -5.32 -12.10
CA ASP A 142 20.61 -6.37 -12.89
C ASP A 142 21.04 -7.43 -11.89
N THR A 143 20.63 -8.68 -12.07
CA THR A 143 21.14 -9.78 -11.23
C THR A 143 22.66 -9.95 -11.38
N ASN A 144 23.30 -9.11 -12.20
CA ASN A 144 24.74 -8.93 -12.33
C ASN A 144 25.33 -7.81 -11.45
N ASP A 145 24.52 -6.90 -10.93
CA ASP A 145 24.89 -6.07 -9.78
C ASP A 145 24.53 -6.83 -8.52
N VAL A 146 25.24 -7.95 -8.32
CA VAL A 146 25.59 -8.36 -6.97
C VAL A 146 26.21 -7.13 -6.35
N ASP A 147 25.58 -6.67 -5.28
CA ASP A 147 26.06 -5.66 -4.37
C ASP A 147 27.42 -6.15 -3.80
N ILE A 148 28.48 -6.03 -4.61
CA ILE A 148 29.89 -6.29 -4.26
C ILE A 148 30.34 -5.25 -3.23
N ILE A 149 29.50 -4.27 -2.87
CA ILE A 149 29.73 -3.35 -1.75
C ILE A 149 29.11 -3.92 -0.46
N LYS A 150 29.39 -5.20 -0.18
CA LYS A 150 29.24 -5.80 1.18
C LYS A 150 30.06 -7.09 1.37
N GLY A 151 30.93 -7.43 0.41
CA GLY A 151 31.77 -8.63 0.44
C GLY A 151 33.18 -8.44 1.03
N GLU A 152 33.66 -7.21 1.20
CA GLU A 152 35.03 -7.00 1.74
C GLU A 152 35.16 -7.29 3.24
N ARG A 153 34.06 -7.40 3.98
CA ARG A 153 34.11 -7.71 5.43
C ARG A 153 34.11 -9.19 5.79
N LEU A 154 34.14 -10.11 4.83
CA LEU A 154 34.08 -11.55 5.13
C LEU A 154 35.25 -12.40 4.61
N ARG A 155 36.33 -11.79 4.09
CA ARG A 155 37.64 -12.48 3.92
C ARG A 155 38.85 -11.55 4.08
N THR A 156 38.84 -10.69 5.08
CA THR A 156 40.08 -10.16 5.65
C THR A 156 40.32 -10.96 6.92
N PHE A 157 41.33 -11.84 6.93
CA PHE A 157 41.87 -12.31 8.20
C PHE A 157 42.19 -11.05 9.02
N SER A 158 41.63 -10.97 10.22
CA SER A 158 41.84 -9.79 11.06
C SER A 158 43.34 -9.67 11.31
N VAL A 159 43.93 -8.52 11.00
CA VAL A 159 45.33 -8.22 11.32
C VAL A 159 45.63 -8.52 12.80
N ALA A 160 44.62 -8.35 13.67
CA ALA A 160 44.70 -8.73 15.06
C ALA A 160 44.90 -10.24 15.28
N ASP A 161 44.20 -11.10 14.54
CA ASP A 161 44.30 -12.56 14.69
C ASP A 161 45.65 -13.08 14.17
N GLU A 162 46.18 -12.50 13.09
CA GLU A 162 47.52 -12.84 12.61
C GLU A 162 48.60 -12.37 13.59
N LEU A 163 48.51 -11.15 14.13
CA LEU A 163 49.43 -10.67 15.16
C LEU A 163 49.40 -11.52 16.42
N ILE A 164 48.23 -12.02 16.84
CA ILE A 164 48.09 -12.94 17.97
C ILE A 164 48.77 -14.29 17.68
N LYS A 165 48.67 -14.80 16.44
CA LYS A 165 49.35 -16.03 16.03
C LYS A 165 50.87 -15.88 16.03
N TRP A 166 51.38 -14.77 15.48
CA TRP A 166 52.81 -14.46 15.49
C TRP A 166 53.34 -14.24 16.91
N ALA A 167 52.54 -13.65 17.81
CA ALA A 167 52.91 -13.46 19.21
C ALA A 167 53.05 -14.80 19.94
N LYS A 168 52.13 -15.75 19.72
CA LYS A 168 52.23 -17.10 20.27
C LYS A 168 53.45 -17.86 19.76
N LEU A 169 53.76 -17.78 18.46
CA LEU A 169 54.95 -18.42 17.90
C LEU A 169 56.26 -17.88 18.48
N LYS A 170 56.28 -16.60 18.88
CA LYS A 170 57.42 -16.00 19.59
C LYS A 170 57.50 -16.51 21.03
N GLU A 171 56.39 -16.54 21.75
CA GLU A 171 56.33 -17.01 23.14
C GLU A 171 56.70 -18.50 23.26
N ASP A 172 56.32 -19.31 22.27
CA ASP A 172 56.68 -20.73 22.17
C ASP A 172 58.14 -20.95 21.70
N GLY A 173 58.90 -19.88 21.42
CA GLY A 173 60.32 -19.92 21.06
C GLY A 173 60.61 -20.40 19.63
N HIS A 174 59.60 -20.45 18.76
CA HIS A 174 59.75 -20.91 17.37
C HIS A 174 60.25 -19.82 16.42
N ILE A 175 60.14 -18.54 16.80
CA ILE A 175 60.64 -17.40 16.03
C ILE A 175 61.39 -16.43 16.94
N THR A 176 62.36 -15.72 16.37
CA THR A 176 63.12 -14.70 17.10
C THR A 176 62.34 -13.38 17.21
N GLU A 177 62.72 -12.55 18.19
CA GLU A 177 62.08 -11.25 18.40
C GLU A 177 62.22 -10.30 17.20
N GLN A 178 63.28 -10.49 16.41
CA GLN A 178 63.52 -9.71 15.20
C GLN A 178 62.57 -10.10 14.07
N GLU A 179 62.31 -11.39 13.87
CA GLU A 179 61.37 -11.90 12.87
C GLU A 179 59.91 -11.53 13.20
N PHE A 180 59.55 -11.53 14.49
CA PHE A 180 58.25 -11.04 14.94
C PHE A 180 58.05 -9.55 14.63
N ASN A 181 59.07 -8.72 14.88
CA ASN A 181 58.99 -7.28 14.62
C ASN A 181 58.90 -6.95 13.13
N ASP A 182 59.60 -7.70 12.27
CA ASP A 182 59.50 -7.55 10.81
C ASP A 182 58.12 -7.98 10.28
N ALA A 183 57.55 -9.07 10.80
CA ALA A 183 56.20 -9.50 10.46
C ALA A 183 55.13 -8.49 10.93
N ARG A 184 55.26 -7.99 12.16
CA ARG A 184 54.37 -6.95 12.72
C ARG A 184 54.41 -5.66 11.91
N LYS A 185 55.59 -5.24 11.44
CA LYS A 185 55.76 -4.04 10.62
C LYS A 185 55.13 -4.19 9.24
N LYS A 186 55.20 -5.37 8.64
CA LYS A 186 54.54 -5.69 7.36
C LYS A 186 53.02 -5.77 7.46
N LEU A 187 52.48 -6.20 8.60
CA LEU A 187 51.04 -6.32 8.83
C LEU A 187 50.35 -5.00 9.22
N LEU A 188 51.13 -4.00 9.66
CA LEU A 188 50.64 -2.67 10.09
C LEU A 188 50.91 -1.54 9.06
N GLN A 189 51.54 -1.85 7.94
CA GLN A 189 51.71 -0.95 6.78
C GLN A 189 50.60 -1.17 5.76
#